data_AF-A0A851CKJ2-F1
#
_entry.id   AF-A0A851CKJ2-F1
#
_cell.length_a   1.000
_cell.length_b   1.000
_cell.length_c   1.000
_cell.angle_alpha   90.00
_cell.angle_beta   90.00
_cell.angle_gamma   90.00
#
_symmetry.space_group_name_H-M   'P 1'
#
loop_
_entity.id
_entity.type
_entity.pdbx_description
1 polymer ?
#
loop_
_entity_poly.entity_id
_entity_poly.type
_entity_poly.pdbx_seq_one_letter_code
_entity_poly.pdbx_strand_id
1 'polypeptide(L)'
;AVGKSTFLKLLGAAFPRWLLVTEPVAQWRKVPAGGTAQASTGSTNLLQVMYQDPARWSYTFQTFSCISRLKAMLETPETPHPVRVFERSVYSDRY
;
A
#
# COMPACT_ATOMS: atom_id res chain seq x y z
N ALA A 1 11.55 2.29 12.13
CA ALA A 1 10.17 2.72 11.83
C ALA A 1 9.87 4.01 12.59
N VAL A 2 9.27 5.02 11.97
CA VAL A 2 9.05 6.37 12.57
C VAL A 2 7.64 6.58 13.16
N GLY A 3 6.82 5.52 13.25
CA GLY A 3 5.53 5.58 13.95
C GLY A 3 4.34 6.16 13.18
N LYS A 4 4.41 6.32 11.85
CA LYS A 4 3.29 6.83 11.02
C LYS A 4 1.96 6.13 11.27
N SER A 5 1.96 4.79 11.28
CA SER A 5 0.74 4.02 11.51
C SER A 5 0.21 4.18 12.94
N THR A 6 1.09 4.42 13.92
CA THR A 6 0.69 4.76 15.29
C THR A 6 0.02 6.13 15.34
N PHE A 7 0.58 7.12 14.65
CA PHE A 7 0.01 8.46 14.56
C PHE A 7 -1.36 8.46 13.86
N LEU A 8 -1.54 7.67 12.80
CA LEU A 8 -2.84 7.50 12.15
C LEU A 8 -3.90 6.93 13.10
N LYS A 9 -3.55 5.95 13.95
CA LYS A 9 -4.47 5.45 14.97
C LYS A 9 -4.93 6.54 15.94
N LEU A 10 -4.02 7.44 16.34
CA LEU A 10 -4.36 8.58 17.20
C LEU A 10 -5.31 9.56 16.48
N LEU A 11 -5.05 9.86 15.20
CA LEU A 11 -5.94 10.70 14.39
C LEU A 11 -7.34 10.08 14.23
N GLY A 12 -7.43 8.75 14.11
CA GLY A 12 -8.70 8.06 13.96
C GLY A 12 -9.53 8.11 15.25
N ALA A 13 -8.87 8.03 16.40
CA ALA A 13 -9.50 8.21 17.70
C ALA A 13 -9.94 9.66 17.93
N ALA A 14 -9.13 10.65 17.51
CA ALA A 14 -9.44 12.06 17.68
C ALA A 14 -10.50 12.59 16.70
N PHE A 15 -10.54 12.07 15.48
CA PHE A 15 -11.41 12.54 14.39
C PHE A 15 -12.16 11.40 13.70
N PRO A 16 -13.24 10.86 14.29
CA PRO A 16 -13.96 9.69 13.76
C PRO A 16 -14.60 9.91 12.38
N ARG A 17 -14.84 11.16 11.98
CA ARG A 17 -15.41 11.50 10.66
C ARG A 17 -14.37 11.51 9.55
N TRP A 18 -13.07 11.52 9.87
CA TRP A 18 -12.01 11.58 8.87
C TRP A 18 -11.78 10.20 8.25
N LEU A 19 -11.47 10.17 6.97
CA LEU A 19 -11.05 8.95 6.30
C LEU A 19 -9.53 8.83 6.40
N LEU A 20 -9.07 7.74 7.02
CA LEU A 20 -7.65 7.43 7.13
C LEU A 20 -7.32 6.24 6.22
N VAL A 21 -6.41 6.45 5.28
CA VAL A 21 -5.99 5.44 4.31
C VAL A 21 -4.56 5.03 4.63
N THR A 22 -4.37 3.83 5.16
CA THR A 22 -3.06 3.28 5.52
C THR A 22 -2.31 2.74 4.29
N GLU A 23 -1.00 2.57 4.40
CA GLU A 23 -0.21 1.95 3.32
C GLU A 23 -0.72 0.52 3.04
N PRO A 24 -0.90 0.11 1.77
CA PRO A 24 -1.38 -1.22 1.40
C PRO A 24 -0.29 -2.30 1.55
N VAL A 25 0.47 -2.30 2.64
CA VAL A 25 1.59 -3.22 2.91
C VAL A 25 1.14 -4.69 2.86
N ALA A 26 -0.09 -4.97 3.28
CA ALA A 26 -0.67 -6.31 3.19
C ALA A 26 -0.76 -6.82 1.74
N GLN A 27 -1.08 -5.94 0.78
CA GLN A 27 -1.14 -6.29 -0.64
C GLN A 27 0.25 -6.61 -1.20
N TRP A 28 1.29 -5.92 -0.71
CA TRP A 28 2.68 -6.16 -1.14
C TRP A 28 3.24 -7.48 -0.62
N ARG A 29 2.70 -8.00 0.48
CA ARG A 29 3.11 -9.28 1.08
C ARG A 29 2.37 -10.49 0.51
N LYS A 30 1.22 -10.28 -0.14
CA LYS A 30 0.35 -11.34 -0.65
C LYS A 30 -0.07 -11.02 -2.08
N VAL A 31 0.90 -10.96 -2.99
CA VAL A 31 0.63 -10.82 -4.43
C VAL A 31 0.23 -12.19 -4.96
N PRO A 32 -0.96 -12.38 -5.55
CA PRO A 32 -1.34 -13.66 -6.15
C PRO A 32 -0.32 -14.08 -7.20
N ALA A 33 0.21 -15.30 -7.12
CA ALA A 33 1.03 -15.85 -8.19
C ALA A 33 0.08 -16.25 -9.34
N GLY A 34 0.01 -15.43 -10.40
CA GLY A 34 -0.84 -15.75 -11.54
C GLY A 34 -0.82 -14.72 -12.66
N GLY A 35 0.18 -14.83 -13.54
CA GLY A 35 0.01 -14.49 -14.95
C GLY A 35 -0.38 -15.78 -15.67
N THR A 36 -1.57 -15.82 -16.27
CA THR A 36 -2.17 -16.95 -16.99
C THR A 36 -2.48 -18.20 -16.16
N ALA A 37 -3.61 -18.82 -16.50
CA ALA A 37 -4.18 -19.97 -15.84
C ALA A 37 -3.30 -21.22 -16.00
N GLN A 38 -2.31 -21.42 -15.13
CA GLN A 38 -1.87 -22.72 -14.63
C GLN A 38 -0.69 -22.54 -13.66
N ALA A 39 -0.80 -23.21 -12.51
CA ALA A 39 0.25 -23.47 -11.52
C ALA A 39 0.75 -22.28 -10.66
N SER A 40 0.07 -22.05 -9.53
CA SER A 40 0.61 -22.41 -8.19
C SER A 40 -0.24 -21.80 -7.08
N THR A 41 -0.58 -22.62 -6.10
CA THR A 41 -1.33 -22.28 -4.88
C THR A 41 -0.45 -21.44 -3.94
N GLY A 42 0.02 -20.28 -4.39
CA GLY A 42 1.01 -19.47 -3.69
C GLY A 42 0.76 -17.97 -3.81
N SER A 43 0.92 -17.25 -2.70
CA SER A 43 1.04 -15.79 -2.70
C SER A 43 2.52 -15.41 -2.60
N THR A 44 3.01 -14.55 -3.48
CA THR A 44 4.37 -14.04 -3.44
C THR A 44 4.46 -12.81 -2.54
N ASN A 45 5.43 -12.80 -1.62
CA ASN A 45 5.76 -11.64 -0.81
C ASN A 45 6.73 -10.73 -1.57
N LEU A 46 6.19 -9.80 -2.35
CA LEU A 46 6.97 -8.90 -3.20
C LEU A 46 7.92 -8.00 -2.38
N LEU A 47 7.47 -7.58 -1.18
CA LEU A 47 8.30 -6.81 -0.26
C LEU A 47 9.54 -7.60 0.17
N GLN A 48 9.38 -8.90 0.44
CA GLN A 48 10.50 -9.75 0.85
C GLN A 48 11.49 -9.99 -0.28
N VAL A 49 11.01 -10.33 -1.48
CA VAL A 49 11.93 -10.58 -2.63
C VAL A 49 12.64 -9.30 -3.08
N MET A 50 12.04 -8.12 -2.87
CA MET A 50 12.70 -6.83 -3.07
C MET A 50 13.89 -6.62 -2.12
N TYR A 51 13.77 -7.03 -0.84
CA TYR A 51 14.89 -6.97 0.09
C TYR A 51 15.96 -8.04 -0.18
N GLN A 52 15.59 -9.17 -0.78
CA GLN A 52 16.52 -10.26 -1.08
C GLN A 52 17.34 -10.01 -2.36
N ASP A 53 16.69 -9.54 -3.43
CA ASP A 53 17.34 -9.22 -4.70
C ASP A 53 16.78 -7.89 -5.25
N PRO A 54 17.30 -6.75 -4.75
CA PRO A 54 16.83 -5.43 -5.17
C PRO A 54 17.13 -5.16 -6.66
N ALA A 55 18.25 -5.67 -7.19
CA ALA A 55 18.59 -5.48 -8.61
C ALA A 55 17.52 -6.04 -9.54
N ARG A 56 16.92 -7.18 -9.17
CA ARG A 56 15.82 -7.79 -9.92
C ARG A 56 14.47 -7.16 -9.62
N TRP A 57 14.17 -6.86 -8.36
CA TRP A 57 12.80 -6.62 -7.91
C TRP A 57 12.47 -5.17 -7.54
N SER A 58 13.44 -4.26 -7.44
CA SER A 58 13.19 -2.87 -7.05
C SER A 58 12.23 -2.16 -8.01
N TYR A 59 12.43 -2.27 -9.32
CA TYR A 59 11.55 -1.64 -10.31
C TYR A 59 10.11 -2.17 -10.21
N THR A 60 9.96 -3.49 -10.12
CA THR A 60 8.64 -4.14 -9.98
C THR A 60 7.95 -3.71 -8.69
N PHE A 61 8.67 -3.71 -7.58
CA PHE A 61 8.13 -3.31 -6.28
C PHE A 61 7.73 -1.83 -6.26
N GLN A 62 8.59 -0.92 -6.74
CA GLN A 62 8.30 0.52 -6.78
C GLN A 62 7.09 0.84 -7.68
N THR A 63 7.01 0.19 -8.84
CA THR A 63 5.86 0.33 -9.76
C THR A 63 4.59 -0.15 -9.09
N PHE A 64 4.64 -1.34 -8.45
CA PHE A 64 3.49 -1.91 -7.77
C PHE A 64 3.05 -1.08 -6.55
N SER A 65 4.00 -0.60 -5.73
CA SER A 65 3.71 0.23 -4.56
C SER A 65 3.04 1.55 -4.99
N CYS A 66 3.58 2.22 -6.00
CA CYS A 66 3.04 3.47 -6.53
C CYS A 66 1.60 3.28 -7.05
N ILE A 67 1.37 2.26 -7.88
CA ILE A 67 0.03 1.97 -8.42
C ILE A 67 -0.94 1.60 -7.30
N SER A 68 -0.52 0.80 -6.31
CA SER A 68 -1.40 0.42 -5.19
C SER A 68 -1.84 1.63 -4.35
N ARG A 69 -0.95 2.60 -4.11
CA ARG A 69 -1.32 3.87 -3.45
C ARG A 69 -2.27 4.70 -4.31
N LEU A 70 -1.96 4.82 -5.61
CA LEU A 70 -2.79 5.60 -6.52
C LEU A 70 -4.22 5.06 -6.56
N LYS A 71 -4.38 3.73 -6.61
CA LYS A 71 -5.69 3.08 -6.51
C LYS A 71 -6.43 3.44 -5.21
N ALA A 72 -5.75 3.35 -4.06
CA ALA A 72 -6.33 3.72 -2.77
C ALA A 72 -6.71 5.21 -2.68
N MET A 73 -5.98 6.09 -3.37
CA MET A 73 -6.30 7.52 -3.46
C MET A 73 -7.51 7.80 -4.34
N LEU A 74 -7.64 7.07 -5.46
CA LEU A 74 -8.75 7.20 -6.41
C LEU A 74 -10.04 6.50 -5.96
N GLU A 75 -9.95 5.60 -4.98
CA GLU A 75 -11.13 4.92 -4.43
C GLU A 75 -12.09 5.95 -3.82
N THR A 76 -13.33 5.93 -4.30
CA THR A 76 -14.40 6.82 -3.84
C THR A 76 -15.01 6.22 -2.58
N PRO A 77 -14.96 6.93 -1.44
CA PRO A 77 -15.58 6.42 -0.22
C PRO A 77 -17.10 6.39 -0.37
N GLU A 78 -17.74 5.38 0.24
CA GLU A 78 -19.20 5.23 0.23
C GLU A 78 -19.91 6.37 0.95
N THR A 79 -19.23 6.99 1.93
CA THR A 79 -19.75 8.14 2.66
C THR A 79 -18.84 9.35 2.49
N PRO A 80 -19.40 10.57 2.45
CA PRO A 80 -18.60 11.78 2.34
C PRO A 80 -17.84 12.04 3.64
N HIS A 81 -16.51 12.07 3.52
CA HIS A 81 -15.61 12.44 4.62
C HIS A 81 -15.06 13.85 4.40
N PRO A 82 -15.08 14.73 5.42
CA PRO A 82 -14.59 16.11 5.29
C PRO A 82 -13.06 16.18 5.07
N VAL A 83 -12.33 15.16 5.50
CA VAL A 83 -10.86 15.09 5.38
C VAL A 83 -10.46 13.66 5.02
N ARG A 84 -9.51 13.52 4.09
CA ARG A 84 -8.85 12.26 3.75
C ARG A 84 -7.36 12.38 4.07
N VAL A 85 -6.84 11.50 4.91
CA VAL A 85 -5.42 11.44 5.27
C VAL A 85 -4.84 10.14 4.72
N PHE A 86 -3.75 10.25 3.98
CA PHE A 86 -3.04 9.10 3.40
C PHE A 86 -1.72 8.86 4.11
N GLU A 87 -1.44 7.60 4.43
CA GLU A 87 -0.12 7.20 4.90
C GLU A 87 0.84 7.23 3.71
N ARG A 88 1.70 8.27 3.67
CA ARG A 88 2.57 8.62 2.55
C ARG A 88 1.81 9.01 1.27
N SER A 89 2.54 9.24 0.18
CA SER A 89 2.00 9.67 -1.10
C SER A 89 2.81 9.09 -2.27
N VAL A 90 2.28 9.21 -3.50
CA VAL A 90 3.02 8.88 -4.73
C VAL A 90 4.33 9.66 -4.87
N TYR A 91 4.43 10.84 -4.24
CA TYR A 91 5.66 11.64 -4.24
C TYR A 91 6.77 10.95 -3.44
N SER A 92 6.44 10.40 -2.27
CA SER A 92 7.43 9.69 -1.44
C SER A 92 7.84 8.31 -1.97
N ASP A 93 7.20 7.83 -3.04
CA ASP A 93 7.68 6.64 -3.77
C ASP A 93 8.70 7.03 -4.85
N ARG A 94 8.70 8.29 -5.30
CA ARG A 94 9.56 8.81 -6.37
C ARG A 94 10.81 9.53 -5.84
N TYR A 95 10.66 10.28 -4.76
CA TYR A 95 11.68 11.12 -4.12
C TYR A 95 12.02 10.58 -2.74
#